data_AF-A0A933C1M7-F1
#
_entry.id   AF-A0A933C1M7-F1
#
_cell.length_a   1.000
_cell.length_b   1.000
_cell.length_c   1.000
_cell.angle_alpha   90.00
_cell.angle_beta   90.00
_cell.angle_gamma   90.00
#
_symmetry.space_group_name_H-M   'P 1'
#
loop_
_entity.id
_entity.type
_entity.pdbx_description
1 polymer ?
#
loop_
_entity_poly.entity_id
_entity_poly.type
_entity_poly.pdbx_seq_one_letter_code
_entity_poly.pdbx_strand_id
1 'polypeptide(L)'
;MAARPRRSPHELGALFRELFPAERLIVVSNREPYEHVWEEDGAGIEVRRPAGGLTSALDPLMQAVGGTWIAWGSGDADSAVVDRNNRLGVPPEEPRYTLRRLWLDQRDVNGYYLGYANQFLWPLCHLRPALTRVRARYWERYCAVNRRFAQAVLEEAG
;
A
#
# COMPACT_ATOMS: atom_id res chain seq x y z
N MET A 1 -31.66 16.05 -6.56
CA MET A 1 -30.33 16.09 -7.24
C MET A 1 -29.98 14.66 -7.60
N ALA A 2 -30.04 14.27 -8.87
CA ALA A 2 -29.74 12.90 -9.27
C ALA A 2 -28.24 12.62 -9.10
N ALA A 3 -27.89 11.55 -8.38
CA ALA A 3 -26.50 11.13 -8.24
C ALA A 3 -25.94 10.79 -9.63
N ARG A 4 -24.77 11.33 -9.99
CA ARG A 4 -24.08 10.92 -11.22
C ARG A 4 -23.83 9.40 -11.14
N PRO A 5 -24.05 8.64 -12.22
CA PRO A 5 -23.78 7.21 -12.22
C PRO A 5 -22.31 6.96 -11.88
N ARG A 6 -22.05 5.91 -11.08
CA ARG A 6 -20.69 5.45 -10.80
C ARG A 6 -20.06 5.03 -12.12
N ARG A 7 -18.94 5.67 -12.48
CA ARG A 7 -18.14 5.27 -13.65
C ARG A 7 -17.57 3.88 -13.42
N SER A 8 -17.57 3.08 -14.46
CA SER A 8 -16.86 1.79 -14.50
C SER A 8 -15.34 2.01 -14.40
N PRO A 9 -14.58 1.00 -13.96
CA PRO A 9 -13.12 1.08 -13.95
C PRO A 9 -12.55 1.45 -15.32
N HIS A 10 -13.08 0.87 -16.42
CA HIS A 10 -12.62 1.17 -17.77
C HIS A 10 -12.77 2.66 -18.14
N GLU A 11 -13.90 3.28 -17.80
CA GLU A 11 -14.13 4.72 -18.02
C GLU A 11 -13.19 5.59 -17.18
N LEU A 12 -12.81 5.15 -15.98
CA LEU A 12 -11.83 5.86 -15.15
C LEU A 12 -10.43 5.80 -15.75
N GLY A 13 -10.01 4.64 -16.27
CA GLY A 13 -8.72 4.49 -16.95
C GLY A 13 -8.61 5.37 -18.20
N ALA A 14 -9.67 5.40 -19.02
CA ALA A 14 -9.72 6.26 -20.20
C ALA A 14 -9.66 7.76 -19.82
N LEU A 15 -10.46 8.17 -18.83
CA LEU A 15 -10.46 9.55 -18.35
C LEU A 15 -9.12 9.97 -17.75
N PHE A 16 -8.45 9.10 -17.00
CA PHE A 16 -7.13 9.41 -16.46
C PHE A 16 -6.13 9.68 -17.58
N ARG A 17 -6.11 8.84 -18.62
CA ARG A 17 -5.22 9.03 -19.79
C ARG A 17 -5.56 10.28 -20.58
N GLU A 18 -6.83 10.69 -20.63
CA GLU A 18 -7.25 11.95 -21.26
C GLU A 18 -6.76 13.16 -20.47
N LEU A 19 -6.92 13.15 -19.15
CA LEU A 19 -6.55 14.27 -18.27
C LEU A 19 -5.04 14.37 -18.01
N PHE A 20 -4.34 13.23 -18.03
CA PHE A 20 -2.93 13.10 -17.66
C PHE A 20 -2.16 12.22 -18.67
N PRO A 21 -2.06 12.64 -19.95
CA PRO A 21 -1.59 11.78 -21.05
C PRO A 21 -0.13 11.33 -20.96
N ALA A 22 0.70 12.01 -20.15
CA ALA A 22 2.12 11.70 -19.98
C ALA A 22 2.51 11.38 -18.53
N GLU A 23 1.54 11.35 -17.61
CA GLU A 23 1.82 11.15 -16.18
C GLU A 23 1.70 9.68 -15.79
N ARG A 24 2.48 9.30 -14.79
CA ARG A 24 2.40 7.98 -14.16
C ARG A 24 1.71 8.11 -12.82
N LEU A 25 0.70 7.28 -12.58
CA LEU A 25 0.06 7.20 -11.27
C LEU A 25 0.96 6.41 -10.32
N ILE A 26 1.39 7.08 -9.24
CA ILE A 26 2.06 6.43 -8.10
C ILE A 26 1.14 6.54 -6.89
N VAL A 27 0.70 5.40 -6.36
CA VAL A 27 -0.07 5.31 -5.11
C VAL A 27 0.85 4.83 -4.00
N VAL A 28 0.72 5.42 -2.81
CA VAL A 28 1.52 5.05 -1.64
C VAL A 28 0.60 4.83 -0.46
N SER A 29 0.72 3.68 0.19
CA SER A 29 -0.01 3.39 1.43
C SER A 29 0.77 2.45 2.32
N ASN A 30 0.42 2.39 3.61
CA ASN A 30 1.00 1.40 4.50
C ASN A 30 0.58 -0.03 4.10
N ARG A 31 -0.72 -0.24 3.85
CA ARG A 31 -1.25 -1.57 3.49
C ARG A 31 -1.10 -1.82 1.99
N GLU A 32 -0.72 -3.05 1.64
CA GLU A 32 -0.72 -3.55 0.28
C GLU A 32 -2.08 -4.17 -0.10
N PRO A 33 -2.42 -4.22 -1.40
CA PRO A 33 -3.67 -4.82 -1.90
C PRO A 33 -3.63 -6.35 -2.00
N TYR A 34 -2.45 -6.94 -2.14
CA TYR A 34 -2.22 -8.39 -2.27
C TYR A 34 -1.08 -8.79 -1.33
N GLU A 35 -1.37 -9.68 -0.39
CA GLU A 35 -0.43 -10.24 0.59
C GLU A 35 -0.16 -11.70 0.21
N HIS A 36 1.10 -12.12 0.19
CA HIS A 36 1.50 -13.49 -0.09
C HIS A 36 1.95 -14.16 1.20
N VAL A 37 1.35 -15.30 1.52
CA VAL A 37 1.67 -16.07 2.71
C VAL A 37 2.01 -17.51 2.36
N TRP A 38 2.84 -18.16 3.18
CA TRP A 38 3.04 -19.60 3.04
C TRP A 38 1.78 -20.36 3.44
N GLU A 39 1.42 -21.38 2.66
CA GLU A 39 0.37 -22.33 3.05
C GLU A 39 0.77 -23.10 4.32
N GLU A 40 -0.19 -23.54 5.13
CA GLU A 40 0.07 -24.20 6.41
C GLU A 40 0.87 -25.51 6.27
N ASP A 41 0.75 -26.19 5.13
CA ASP A 41 1.50 -27.40 4.79
C ASP A 41 2.85 -27.11 4.11
N GLY A 42 3.16 -25.84 3.83
CA GLY A 42 4.36 -25.39 3.14
C GLY A 42 4.42 -25.77 1.66
N ALA A 43 3.33 -26.27 1.07
CA ALA A 43 3.31 -26.76 -0.32
C ALA A 43 3.24 -25.62 -1.36
N GLY A 44 2.81 -24.43 -0.94
CA GLY A 44 2.60 -23.30 -1.84
C GLY A 44 2.58 -21.94 -1.16
N ILE A 45 2.29 -20.94 -1.98
CA ILE A 45 2.07 -19.55 -1.57
C ILE A 45 0.60 -19.21 -1.84
N GLU A 46 -0.14 -18.89 -0.79
CA GLU A 46 -1.51 -18.40 -0.88
C GLU A 46 -1.49 -16.87 -1.03
N VAL A 47 -2.32 -16.35 -1.95
CA VAL A 47 -2.54 -14.90 -2.09
C VAL A 47 -3.77 -14.48 -1.32
N ARG A 48 -3.58 -13.60 -0.34
CA ARG A 48 -4.65 -12.98 0.45
C ARG A 48 -4.88 -11.54 -0.01
N ARG A 49 -6.13 -11.10 0.09
CA ARG A 49 -6.50 -9.68 -0.11
C ARG A 49 -6.82 -9.07 1.26
N PRO A 50 -5.93 -8.26 1.83
CA PRO A 50 -6.14 -7.70 3.16
C PRO A 50 -7.43 -6.88 3.22
N ALA A 51 -8.27 -7.15 4.21
CA ALA A 51 -9.49 -6.39 4.43
C ALA A 51 -9.17 -4.93 4.78
N GLY A 52 -9.73 -3.98 4.04
CA GLY A 52 -9.56 -2.55 4.32
C GLY A 52 -10.23 -1.67 3.28
N GLY A 53 -10.97 -0.65 3.73
CA GLY A 53 -11.67 0.26 2.83
C GLY A 53 -10.74 1.01 1.86
N LEU A 54 -9.47 1.24 2.25
CA LEU A 54 -8.46 1.83 1.39
C LEU A 54 -8.09 0.92 0.22
N THR A 55 -7.73 -0.33 0.51
CA THR A 55 -7.28 -1.29 -0.51
C THR A 55 -8.42 -1.67 -1.44
N SER A 56 -9.61 -1.93 -0.90
CA SER A 56 -10.81 -2.23 -1.70
C SER A 56 -11.25 -1.07 -2.61
N ALA A 57 -10.97 0.18 -2.25
CA ALA A 57 -11.31 1.34 -3.07
C ALA A 57 -10.26 1.64 -4.15
N LEU A 58 -8.97 1.49 -3.83
CA LEU A 58 -7.88 1.87 -4.72
C LEU A 58 -7.47 0.76 -5.69
N ASP A 59 -7.64 -0.51 -5.34
CA ASP A 59 -7.25 -1.63 -6.22
C ASP A 59 -7.99 -1.62 -7.58
N PRO A 60 -9.32 -1.46 -7.65
CA PRO A 60 -10.00 -1.33 -8.95
C PRO A 60 -9.56 -0.12 -9.77
N LEU A 61 -9.20 0.99 -9.10
CA LEU A 61 -8.66 2.18 -9.78
C LEU A 61 -7.28 1.89 -10.38
N MET A 62 -6.39 1.26 -9.61
CA MET A 62 -5.06 0.88 -10.08
C MET A 62 -5.12 -0.14 -11.22
N GLN A 63 -6.04 -1.10 -11.18
CA GLN A 63 -6.25 -2.04 -12.29
C GLN A 63 -6.71 -1.35 -13.60
N ALA A 64 -7.47 -0.27 -13.49
CA ALA A 64 -7.95 0.48 -14.64
C ALA A 64 -6.91 1.46 -15.22
N VAL A 65 -6.16 2.11 -14.35
CA VAL A 65 -5.22 3.18 -14.71
C VAL A 65 -3.82 2.63 -15.01
N GLY A 66 -3.40 1.57 -14.30
CA GLY A 66 -2.02 1.12 -14.28
C GLY A 66 -1.16 1.95 -13.31
N GLY A 67 0.16 1.89 -13.48
CA GLY A 67 1.12 2.62 -12.66
C GLY A 67 1.74 1.77 -11.55
N THR A 68 2.16 2.41 -10.47
CA THR A 68 2.89 1.75 -9.37
C THR A 68 2.23 2.02 -8.03
N TRP A 69 2.00 0.96 -7.26
CA TRP A 69 1.58 1.05 -5.87
C TRP A 69 2.76 0.68 -4.96
N ILE A 70 3.22 1.62 -4.13
CA ILE A 70 4.24 1.39 -3.11
C ILE A 70 3.57 1.08 -1.76
N ALA A 71 3.87 -0.07 -1.17
CA ALA A 71 3.32 -0.49 0.11
C ALA A 71 4.31 -1.28 0.97
N TRP A 72 4.00 -1.49 2.25
CA TRP A 72 4.73 -2.45 3.07
C TRP A 72 4.28 -3.87 2.69
N GLY A 73 5.24 -4.75 2.38
CA GLY A 73 5.00 -6.19 2.25
C GLY A 73 4.90 -6.84 3.63
N SER A 74 3.68 -7.14 4.08
CA SER A 74 3.42 -7.69 5.42
C SER A 74 3.35 -9.21 5.45
N GLY A 75 3.23 -9.86 4.30
CA GLY A 75 3.17 -11.31 4.16
C GLY A 75 4.53 -11.98 4.36
N ASP A 76 4.53 -13.17 4.96
CA ASP A 76 5.75 -13.94 5.23
C ASP A 76 6.34 -14.62 3.97
N ALA A 77 5.57 -14.70 2.88
CA ALA A 77 6.03 -15.15 1.57
C ALA A 77 6.26 -14.00 0.57
N ASP A 78 5.99 -12.74 0.95
CA ASP A 78 6.06 -11.59 0.03
C ASP A 78 7.43 -11.41 -0.62
N SER A 79 8.50 -11.68 0.12
CA SER A 79 9.87 -11.56 -0.37
C SER A 79 10.25 -12.64 -1.39
N ALA A 80 9.51 -13.75 -1.44
CA ALA A 80 9.77 -14.87 -2.35
C ALA A 80 9.21 -14.64 -3.76
N VAL A 81 8.30 -13.67 -3.93
CA VAL A 81 7.56 -13.44 -5.19
C VAL A 81 7.90 -12.13 -5.90
N VAL A 82 8.83 -11.34 -5.33
CA VAL A 82 9.27 -10.08 -5.94
C VAL A 82 10.51 -10.26 -6.82
N ASP A 83 10.70 -9.34 -7.74
CA ASP A 83 11.97 -9.18 -8.46
C ASP A 83 13.06 -8.56 -7.57
N ARG A 84 14.26 -8.40 -8.14
CA ARG A 84 15.43 -7.79 -7.47
C ARG A 84 15.21 -6.33 -7.01
N ASN A 85 14.18 -5.66 -7.52
CA ASN A 85 13.82 -4.29 -7.21
C ASN A 85 12.64 -4.22 -6.21
N ASN A 86 12.26 -5.37 -5.63
CA ASN A 86 11.11 -5.54 -4.73
C ASN A 86 9.77 -5.24 -5.40
N ARG A 87 9.65 -5.52 -6.71
CA ARG A 87 8.45 -5.29 -7.50
C ARG A 87 7.81 -6.59 -7.94
N LEU A 88 6.49 -6.58 -8.12
CA LEU A 88 5.73 -7.65 -8.76
C LEU A 88 4.55 -7.07 -9.54
N GLY A 89 4.07 -7.79 -10.54
CA GLY A 89 2.84 -7.46 -11.26
C GLY A 89 1.62 -7.96 -10.47
N VAL A 90 0.58 -7.13 -10.36
CA VAL A 90 -0.68 -7.49 -9.70
C VAL A 90 -1.91 -7.01 -10.49
N PRO A 91 -3.07 -7.68 -10.39
CA PRO A 91 -3.33 -8.93 -9.65
C PRO A 91 -2.53 -10.13 -10.19
N PRO A 92 -2.24 -11.17 -9.38
CA PRO A 92 -1.37 -12.28 -9.79
C PRO A 92 -1.85 -13.02 -11.05
N GLU A 93 -3.15 -13.14 -11.25
CA GLU A 93 -3.75 -13.89 -12.36
C GLU A 93 -3.71 -13.11 -13.68
N GLU A 94 -3.78 -11.78 -13.60
CA GLU A 94 -3.76 -10.89 -14.77
C GLU A 94 -3.12 -9.55 -14.41
N PRO A 95 -1.77 -9.45 -14.40
CA PRO A 95 -1.08 -8.24 -13.97
C PRO A 95 -1.51 -6.98 -14.72
N ARG A 96 -2.00 -5.97 -13.99
CA ARG A 96 -2.46 -4.67 -14.50
C ARG A 96 -1.59 -3.49 -14.08
N TYR A 97 -0.94 -3.59 -12.93
CA TYR A 97 -0.06 -2.56 -12.38
C TYR A 97 1.08 -3.19 -11.59
N THR A 98 2.06 -2.37 -11.21
CA THR A 98 3.20 -2.81 -10.40
C THR A 98 2.92 -2.57 -8.93
N LEU A 99 3.04 -3.59 -8.10
CA LEU A 99 3.17 -3.45 -6.65
C LEU A 99 4.67 -3.40 -6.32
N ARG A 100 5.12 -2.38 -5.59
CA ARG A 100 6.47 -2.26 -5.05
C ARG A 100 6.42 -2.36 -3.53
N ARG A 101 7.17 -3.30 -2.97
CA ARG A 101 7.19 -3.58 -1.55
C ARG A 101 8.37 -2.92 -0.84
N LEU A 102 8.08 -2.41 0.36
CA LEU A 102 9.08 -2.00 1.34
C LEU A 102 9.07 -2.97 2.52
N TRP A 103 10.26 -3.30 2.98
CA TRP A 103 10.45 -4.26 4.06
C TRP A 103 10.59 -3.54 5.39
N LEU A 104 9.65 -3.73 6.31
CA LEU A 104 9.72 -3.18 7.65
C LEU A 104 10.25 -4.25 8.61
N ASP A 105 11.31 -3.94 9.35
CA ASP A 105 11.78 -4.84 10.40
C ASP A 105 10.87 -4.75 11.64
N GLN A 106 11.07 -5.63 12.61
CA GLN A 106 10.23 -5.64 13.82
C GLN A 106 10.25 -4.30 14.59
N ARG A 107 11.35 -3.54 14.51
CA ARG A 107 11.47 -2.23 15.17
C ARG A 107 10.66 -1.18 14.43
N ASP A 108 10.65 -1.23 13.11
CA ASP A 108 9.79 -0.42 12.24
C ASP A 108 8.32 -0.75 12.52
N VAL A 109 7.92 -2.01 12.50
CA VAL A 109 6.53 -2.42 12.80
C VAL A 109 6.11 -1.92 14.19
N ASN A 110 6.94 -2.12 15.21
CA ASN A 110 6.62 -1.72 16.58
C ASN A 110 6.62 -0.20 16.79
N GLY A 111 7.53 0.54 16.16
CA GLY A 111 7.69 1.97 16.41
C GLY A 111 6.87 2.86 15.47
N TYR A 112 6.80 2.51 14.19
CA TYR A 112 6.06 3.26 13.18
C TYR A 112 4.59 2.84 13.12
N TYR A 113 4.30 1.56 12.88
CA TYR A 113 2.93 1.10 12.62
C TYR A 113 2.13 0.92 13.94
N LEU A 114 2.58 0.02 14.81
CA LEU A 114 1.90 -0.24 16.09
C LEU A 114 2.09 0.91 17.08
N GLY A 115 3.24 1.60 17.02
CA GLY A 115 3.58 2.72 17.89
C GLY A 115 2.93 4.03 17.44
N TYR A 116 3.63 4.81 16.63
CA TYR A 116 3.18 6.18 16.31
C TYR A 116 1.85 6.22 15.55
N ALA A 117 1.68 5.39 14.51
CA ALA A 117 0.45 5.40 13.73
C ALA A 117 -0.76 4.93 14.55
N ASN A 118 -0.68 3.77 15.20
CA ASN A 118 -1.85 3.18 15.87
C ASN A 118 -2.04 3.60 17.34
N GLN A 119 -1.00 3.99 18.08
CA GLN A 119 -1.16 4.46 19.46
C GLN A 119 -1.24 5.99 19.58
N PHE A 120 -0.87 6.76 18.55
CA PHE A 120 -0.95 8.22 18.59
C PHE A 120 -1.86 8.79 17.51
N LEU A 121 -1.52 8.63 16.22
CA LEU A 121 -2.29 9.26 15.13
C LEU A 121 -3.71 8.71 15.03
N TRP A 122 -3.90 7.40 15.10
CA TRP A 122 -5.21 6.78 14.96
C TRP A 122 -6.19 7.28 16.04
N PRO A 123 -5.92 7.20 17.36
CA PRO A 123 -6.84 7.75 18.36
C PRO A 123 -7.07 9.25 18.21
N LEU A 124 -6.04 10.02 17.84
CA LEU A 124 -6.16 11.46 17.63
C LEU A 124 -7.12 11.80 16.49
N CYS A 125 -6.94 11.17 15.32
CA CYS A 125 -7.79 11.36 14.14
C CYS A 125 -9.24 10.88 14.35
N HIS A 126 -9.47 10.02 15.35
CA HIS A 126 -10.79 9.50 15.68
C HIS A 126 -11.43 10.20 16.89
N LEU A 127 -10.93 11.38 17.27
CA LEU A 127 -11.46 12.17 18.39
C LEU A 127 -11.42 11.42 19.74
N ARG A 128 -10.40 10.57 19.92
CA ARG A 128 -10.14 9.81 21.15
C ARG A 128 -8.78 10.18 21.77
N PRO A 129 -8.50 11.47 22.06
CA PRO A 129 -7.19 11.92 22.54
C PRO A 129 -6.76 11.25 23.86
N ALA A 130 -7.71 10.90 24.73
CA ALA A 130 -7.44 10.18 25.98
C ALA A 130 -6.78 8.80 25.79
N LEU A 131 -6.88 8.21 24.59
CA LEU A 131 -6.25 6.93 24.25
C LEU A 131 -4.87 7.09 23.60
N THR A 132 -4.42 8.33 23.38
CA THR A 132 -3.14 8.58 22.73
C THR A 132 -1.96 8.24 23.64
N ARG A 133 -0.91 7.65 23.07
CA ARG A 133 0.38 7.40 23.73
C ARG A 133 1.51 7.90 22.83
N VAL A 134 2.13 9.00 23.22
CA VAL A 134 3.27 9.56 22.49
C VAL A 134 4.59 9.16 23.14
N ARG A 135 5.58 8.78 22.32
CA ARG A 135 6.95 8.48 22.74
C ARG A 135 7.90 9.01 21.68
N ALA A 136 8.94 9.75 22.08
CA ALA A 136 9.90 10.35 21.14
C ALA A 136 10.50 9.31 20.18
N ARG A 137 10.90 8.14 20.70
CA ARG A 137 11.41 7.02 19.88
C ARG A 137 10.44 6.52 18.79
N TYR A 138 9.13 6.64 19.01
CA TYR A 138 8.13 6.24 18.00
C TYR A 138 8.02 7.29 16.91
N TRP A 139 8.14 8.58 17.25
CA TRP A 139 8.22 9.65 16.27
C TRP A 139 9.45 9.51 15.37
N GLU A 140 10.62 9.30 15.95
CA GLU A 140 11.87 9.10 15.20
C GLU A 140 11.76 7.94 14.21
N ARG A 141 11.21 6.81 14.66
CA ARG A 141 10.96 5.64 13.82
C ARG A 141 9.92 5.92 12.75
N TYR A 142 8.86 6.66 13.07
CA TYR A 142 7.84 7.06 12.12
C TYR A 142 8.40 7.92 10.99
N CYS A 143 9.24 8.92 11.31
CA CYS A 143 9.94 9.72 10.32
C CYS A 143 10.91 8.88 9.49
N ALA A 144 11.65 7.94 10.11
CA ALA A 144 12.58 7.07 9.39
C ALA A 144 11.88 6.20 8.35
N VAL A 145 10.75 5.57 8.71
CA VAL A 145 9.96 4.77 7.76
C VAL A 145 9.35 5.63 6.65
N ASN A 146 8.77 6.79 6.98
CA ASN A 146 8.23 7.69 5.95
C ASN A 146 9.31 8.19 4.98
N ARG A 147 10.55 8.41 5.44
CA ARG A 147 11.67 8.73 4.54
C ARG A 147 11.97 7.60 3.55
N ARG A 148 11.84 6.33 3.98
CA ARG A 148 12.01 5.17 3.08
C ARG A 148 10.89 5.09 2.05
N PHE A 149 9.64 5.36 2.44
CA PHE A 149 8.52 5.50 1.51
C PHE A 149 8.75 6.64 0.51
N ALA A 150 9.15 7.82 0.98
CA ALA A 150 9.45 8.96 0.10
C ALA A 150 10.59 8.64 -0.88
N GLN A 151 11.65 7.97 -0.42
CA GLN A 151 12.74 7.54 -1.28
C GLN A 151 12.26 6.56 -2.36
N ALA A 152 11.41 5.60 -2.01
CA ALA A 152 10.83 4.69 -2.99
C ALA A 152 9.97 5.42 -4.04
N VAL A 153 9.22 6.46 -3.63
CA VAL A 153 8.47 7.30 -4.57
C VAL A 153 9.40 7.99 -5.56
N LEU A 154 10.49 8.60 -5.08
CA LEU A 154 11.46 9.28 -5.94
C LEU A 154 12.07 8.31 -6.95
N GLU A 155 12.42 7.10 -6.52
CA GLU A 155 12.98 6.06 -7.39
C GLU A 155 11.99 5.54 -8.45
N GLU A 156 10.67 5.57 -8.17
CA GLU A 156 9.65 5.28 -9.19
C GLU A 156 9.37 6.49 -10.10
N ALA A 157 9.43 7.69 -9.54
CA ALA A 157 9.09 8.94 -10.23
C ALA A 157 10.13 9.34 -11.28
N GLY A 158 11.41 9.02 -11.09
CA GLY A 158 12.49 9.36 -12.02
C GLY A 158 12.91 10.82 -11.91
#